data_AF-A0A3S1AYV2-F1
#
_entry.id   AF-A0A3S1AYV2-F1
#
_cell.length_a   1.000
_cell.length_b   1.000
_cell.length_c   1.000
_cell.angle_alpha   90.00
_cell.angle_beta   90.00
_cell.angle_gamma   90.00
#
_symmetry.space_group_name_H-M   'P 1'
#
loop_
_entity.id
_entity.type
_entity.pdbx_description
1 polymer ?
#
loop_
_entity_poly.entity_id
_entity_poly.type
_entity_poly.pdbx_seq_one_letter_code
_entity_poly.pdbx_strand_id
1 'polypeptide(L)'
;MITQVDQHFIEMMVPHHEQAVQMADLALTRSKRPEIKKLAEAIKRDQNREIQQMRTWYKAWYGKNLPVVAMNQGTMMQMHQGMKPEMIWRRYTTNN
;
A
#
# COMPACT_ATOMS: atom_id res chain seq x y z
N MET A 1 -19.35 -13.29 -14.59
CA MET A 1 -18.33 -14.25 -14.13
C MET A 1 -17.29 -13.49 -13.34
N ILE A 2 -16.93 -14.00 -12.17
CA ILE A 2 -15.86 -13.46 -11.33
C ILE A 2 -14.64 -14.32 -11.60
N THR A 3 -13.47 -13.70 -11.81
CA THR A 3 -12.29 -14.42 -12.28
C THR A 3 -11.29 -14.70 -11.15
N GLN A 4 -10.38 -15.64 -11.38
CA GLN A 4 -9.22 -15.84 -10.50
C GLN A 4 -8.27 -14.63 -10.52
N VAL A 5 -8.27 -13.84 -11.61
CA VAL A 5 -7.48 -12.61 -11.72
C VAL A 5 -7.98 -11.58 -10.71
N ASP A 6 -9.30 -11.43 -10.56
CA ASP A 6 -9.91 -10.52 -9.58
C ASP A 6 -9.55 -10.93 -8.15
N GLN A 7 -9.53 -12.24 -7.88
CA GLN A 7 -9.21 -12.77 -6.55
C GLN A 7 -7.76 -12.44 -6.18
N HIS A 8 -6.82 -12.79 -7.07
CA HIS A 8 -5.40 -12.57 -6.85
C HIS A 8 -5.06 -11.08 -6.79
N PHE A 9 -5.69 -10.26 -7.65
CA PHE A 9 -5.52 -8.81 -7.63
C PHE A 9 -5.88 -8.24 -6.25
N ILE A 10 -7.05 -8.61 -5.70
CA ILE A 10 -7.47 -8.10 -4.40
C ILE A 10 -6.56 -8.62 -3.27
N GLU A 11 -6.20 -9.90 -3.29
CA GLU A 11 -5.30 -10.51 -2.29
C GLU A 11 -3.93 -9.82 -2.23
N MET A 12 -3.47 -9.23 -3.33
CA MET A 12 -2.21 -8.49 -3.41
C MET A 12 -2.37 -6.98 -3.19
N MET A 13 -3.45 -6.38 -3.69
CA MET A 13 -3.62 -4.92 -3.68
C MET A 13 -4.01 -4.37 -2.31
N VAL A 14 -4.77 -5.13 -1.52
CA VAL A 14 -5.12 -4.74 -0.14
C VAL A 14 -3.87 -4.56 0.72
N PRO A 15 -2.95 -5.55 0.85
CA PRO A 15 -1.74 -5.34 1.64
C PRO A 15 -0.79 -4.29 1.04
N HIS A 16 -0.74 -4.14 -0.30
CA HIS A 16 -0.01 -3.04 -0.93
C HIS A 16 -0.56 -1.66 -0.49
N HIS A 17 -1.88 -1.51 -0.43
CA HIS A 17 -2.52 -0.29 0.05
C HIS A 17 -2.30 -0.03 1.54
N GLU A 18 -2.33 -1.07 2.36
CA GLU A 18 -2.04 -0.95 3.80
C GLU A 18 -0.62 -0.42 4.04
N GLN A 19 0.36 -0.84 3.23
CA GLN A 19 1.71 -0.28 3.28
C GLN A 19 1.78 1.19 2.82
N ALA A 20 1.05 1.56 1.75
CA ALA A 20 0.99 2.94 1.31
C ALA A 20 0.37 3.86 2.37
N VAL A 21 -0.63 3.38 3.12
CA VAL A 21 -1.20 4.08 4.27
C VAL A 21 -0.16 4.28 5.37
N GLN A 22 0.62 3.24 5.70
CA GLN A 22 1.72 3.36 6.68
C GLN A 22 2.77 4.39 6.24
N MET A 23 3.13 4.41 4.96
CA MET A 23 4.06 5.39 4.40
C MET A 23 3.49 6.81 4.40
N ALA A 24 2.19 6.97 4.14
CA ALA A 24 1.50 8.24 4.26
C ALA A 24 1.53 8.76 5.71
N ASP A 25 1.30 7.91 6.71
CA ASP A 25 1.42 8.29 8.12
C ASP A 25 2.84 8.75 8.51
N LEU A 26 3.87 8.08 7.98
CA LEU A 26 5.25 8.53 8.15
C LEU A 26 5.49 9.89 7.47
N ALA A 27 4.94 10.13 6.28
CA ALA A 27 5.08 11.40 5.59
C ALA A 27 4.39 12.56 6.34
N LEU A 28 3.22 12.31 6.94
CA LEU A 28 2.49 13.31 7.74
C LEU A 28 3.27 13.75 8.99
N THR A 29 3.96 12.80 9.63
CA THR A 29 4.74 13.05 10.84
C THR A 29 6.12 13.62 10.56
N ARG A 30 6.78 13.23 9.47
CA ARG A 30 8.19 13.58 9.19
C ARG A 30 8.39 14.75 8.23
N SER A 31 7.45 14.99 7.31
CA SER A 31 7.61 16.06 6.32
C SER A 31 7.40 17.44 6.94
N LYS A 32 8.24 18.41 6.54
CA LYS A 32 8.03 19.84 6.80
C LYS A 32 7.30 20.55 5.66
N ARG A 33 7.15 19.89 4.51
CA ARG A 33 6.60 20.46 3.27
C ARG A 33 5.06 20.28 3.23
N PRO A 34 4.26 21.37 3.23
CA PRO A 34 2.80 21.29 3.25
C PRO A 34 2.19 20.49 2.08
N GLU A 35 2.78 20.60 0.89
CA GLU A 35 2.35 19.88 -0.30
C GLU A 35 2.49 18.36 -0.16
N ILE A 36 3.53 17.90 0.56
CA ILE A 36 3.74 16.47 0.83
C ILE A 36 2.72 15.97 1.87
N LYS A 37 2.41 16.77 2.89
CA LYS A 37 1.36 16.42 3.87
C LYS A 37 -0.01 16.31 3.20
N LYS A 38 -0.35 17.27 2.33
CA LYS A 38 -1.60 17.25 1.56
C LYS A 38 -1.71 16.01 0.68
N LEU A 39 -0.62 15.62 0.01
CA LEU A 39 -0.57 14.38 -0.77
C LEU A 39 -0.76 13.15 0.12
N ALA A 40 -0.07 13.09 1.27
CA ALA A 40 -0.17 11.97 2.20
C ALA A 40 -1.58 11.81 2.79
N GLU A 41 -2.26 12.90 3.14
CA GLU A 41 -3.68 12.88 3.55
C GLU A 41 -4.58 12.31 2.46
N ALA A 42 -4.38 12.72 1.21
CA ALA A 42 -5.15 12.21 0.08
C ALA A 42 -4.92 10.70 -0.13
N ILE A 43 -3.67 10.26 -0.19
CA ILE A 43 -3.30 8.84 -0.32
C ILE A 43 -3.94 8.03 0.81
N LYS A 44 -3.78 8.47 2.06
CA LYS A 44 -4.33 7.77 3.22
C LYS A 44 -5.84 7.64 3.12
N ARG A 45 -6.57 8.71 2.80
CA ARG A 45 -8.03 8.69 2.69
C ARG A 45 -8.48 7.75 1.56
N ASP A 46 -7.89 7.90 0.39
CA ASP A 46 -8.36 7.22 -0.82
C ASP A 46 -8.04 5.72 -0.76
N GLN A 47 -6.84 5.35 -0.29
CA GLN A 47 -6.48 3.94 -0.18
C GLN A 47 -7.18 3.22 0.97
N ASN A 48 -7.50 3.90 2.08
CA ASN A 48 -8.39 3.32 3.09
C ASN A 48 -9.78 3.04 2.54
N ARG A 49 -10.34 3.93 1.72
CA ARG A 49 -11.63 3.70 1.05
C ARG A 49 -11.54 2.49 0.11
N GLU A 50 -10.49 2.39 -0.68
CA GLU A 50 -10.28 1.29 -1.64
C GLU A 50 -10.07 -0.05 -0.94
N ILE A 51 -9.35 -0.09 0.20
CA ILE A 51 -9.25 -1.29 1.05
C ILE A 51 -10.63 -1.78 1.47
N GLN A 52 -11.51 -0.87 1.93
CA GLN A 52 -12.86 -1.26 2.34
C GLN A 52 -13.69 -1.78 1.17
N GLN A 53 -13.64 -1.11 0.02
CA GLN A 53 -14.33 -1.55 -1.20
C GLN A 53 -13.88 -2.95 -1.62
N MET A 54 -12.57 -3.18 -1.68
CA MET A 54 -12.00 -4.47 -2.02
C MET A 54 -12.36 -5.58 -1.03
N ARG A 55 -12.37 -5.29 0.28
CA ARG A 55 -12.84 -6.22 1.33
C ARG A 55 -14.32 -6.58 1.14
N THR A 56 -15.16 -5.60 0.83
CA THR A 56 -16.59 -5.81 0.55
C THR A 56 -16.79 -6.67 -0.69
N TRP A 57 -16.10 -6.35 -1.79
CA TRP A 57 -16.18 -7.12 -3.03
C TRP A 57 -15.73 -8.56 -2.83
N TYR A 58 -14.58 -8.77 -2.20
CA TYR A 58 -14.06 -10.12 -1.97
C TYR A 58 -15.04 -10.98 -1.17
N LYS A 59 -15.66 -10.43 -0.11
CA LYS A 59 -16.68 -11.13 0.66
C LYS A 59 -17.93 -11.43 -0.15
N ALA A 60 -18.41 -10.47 -0.93
CA ALA A 60 -19.60 -10.64 -1.77
C ALA A 60 -19.38 -11.67 -2.89
N TRP A 61 -18.16 -11.75 -3.42
CA TRP A 61 -17.81 -12.55 -4.58
C TRP A 61 -17.40 -13.98 -4.24
N TYR A 62 -16.68 -14.18 -3.13
CA TYR A 62 -16.10 -15.46 -2.76
C TYR A 62 -16.68 -16.05 -1.47
N GLY A 63 -17.63 -15.36 -0.83
CA GLY A 63 -18.32 -15.85 0.38
C GLY A 63 -17.43 -15.98 1.62
N LYS A 64 -16.21 -15.44 1.58
CA LYS A 64 -15.21 -15.54 2.65
C LYS A 64 -14.51 -14.20 2.87
N ASN A 65 -13.93 -13.99 4.04
CA ASN A 65 -13.12 -12.81 4.30
C ASN A 65 -11.76 -12.93 3.60
N LEU A 66 -11.15 -11.79 3.27
CA LEU A 66 -9.78 -11.77 2.76
C LEU A 66 -8.84 -12.46 3.75
N PRO A 67 -7.99 -13.39 3.29
CA PRO A 67 -6.97 -13.96 4.15
C PRO A 67 -6.03 -12.86 4.64
N VAL A 68 -5.59 -12.97 5.88
CA VAL A 68 -4.56 -12.07 6.42
C VAL A 68 -3.23 -12.48 5.80
N VAL A 69 -2.93 -11.94 4.61
CA VAL A 69 -1.64 -12.13 3.95
C VAL A 69 -0.79 -10.93 4.35
N ALA A 70 0.06 -11.10 5.36
CA ALA A 70 1.09 -10.11 5.64
C ALA A 70 2.07 -10.10 4.47
N MET A 71 2.01 -9.09 3.61
CA MET A 71 3.13 -8.81 2.70
C MET A 71 4.33 -8.42 3.56
N ASN A 72 5.19 -9.40 3.83
CA ASN A 72 6.46 -9.13 4.48
C ASN A 72 7.35 -8.30 3.54
N GLN A 73 8.29 -7.54 4.12
CA GLN A 73 9.20 -6.69 3.34
C GLN A 73 10.00 -7.47 2.29
N GLY A 74 10.20 -8.78 2.47
CA GLY A 74 10.87 -9.66 1.50
C GLY A 74 10.09 -9.85 0.20
N THR A 75 8.77 -10.01 0.26
CA THR A 75 7.91 -10.11 -0.93
C THR A 75 7.91 -8.80 -1.73
N MET A 76 8.04 -7.65 -1.06
CA MET A 76 8.16 -6.33 -1.72
C MET A 76 9.50 -6.13 -2.41
N MET A 77 10.62 -6.62 -1.82
CA MET A 77 11.92 -6.62 -2.49
C MET A 77 11.92 -7.46 -3.77
N GLN A 78 11.12 -8.53 -3.82
CA GLN A 78 11.02 -9.38 -5.00
C GLN A 78 10.27 -8.68 -6.15
N MET A 79 9.26 -7.84 -5.86
CA MET A 79 8.62 -6.99 -6.87
C MET A 79 9.46 -5.79 -7.30
N HIS A 80 10.36 -5.31 -6.43
CA HIS A 80 11.28 -4.19 -6.70
C HIS A 80 12.65 -4.63 -7.22
N GLN A 81 12.84 -5.88 -7.66
CA GLN A 81 14.14 -6.34 -8.17
C GLN A 81 14.54 -5.54 -9.42
N GLY A 82 15.33 -4.50 -9.14
CA GLY A 82 15.73 -3.42 -10.02
C GLY A 82 16.28 -2.23 -9.23
N MET A 83 15.78 -1.97 -8.01
CA MET A 83 16.35 -0.96 -7.11
C MET A 83 16.41 -1.46 -5.66
N LYS A 84 17.63 -1.54 -5.14
CA LYS A 84 17.89 -2.02 -3.78
C LYS A 84 17.35 -1.02 -2.74
N PRO A 85 16.73 -1.48 -1.64
CA PRO A 85 16.12 -0.62 -0.62
C PRO A 85 17.07 0.42 0.00
N GLU A 86 18.35 0.10 0.11
CA GLU A 86 19.40 1.01 0.60
C GLU A 86 19.63 2.23 -0.30
N MET A 87 19.20 2.18 -1.57
CA MET A 87 19.29 3.30 -2.50
C MET A 87 18.12 4.29 -2.38
N ILE A 88 16.99 3.87 -1.81
CA ILE A 88 15.80 4.72 -1.64
C ILE A 88 16.01 5.68 -0.45
N TRP A 89 16.54 5.18 0.67
CA TRP A 89 16.70 6.00 1.88
C TRP A 89 17.86 7.00 1.80
N ARG A 90 18.91 6.70 1.04
CA ARG A 90 20.10 7.56 0.92
C ARG A 90 19.85 8.86 0.15
N ARG A 91 18.76 8.95 -0.63
CA ARG A 91 18.43 10.14 -1.43
C ARG A 91 17.57 11.17 -0.70
N TYR A 92 17.04 10.83 0.48
CA TYR A 92 16.13 11.71 1.25
C TYR A 92 16.69 12.13 2.62
N THR A 93 17.88 11.67 3.01
CA THR A 93 18.49 12.00 4.31
C THR A 93 19.80 12.80 4.21
N THR A 94 20.24 13.19 3.01
CA THR A 94 21.34 14.16 2.84
C THR A 94 20.89 15.38 2.05
N ASN A 95 20.64 16.46 2.80
CA ASN A 95 20.69 17.90 2.48
C ASN A 95 19.71 18.46 1.43
N ASN A 96 18.58 19.01 1.90
CA ASN A 96 18.40 20.45 2.15
C ASN A 96 17.08 20.68 2.93
#